data_AF-A0A0J1JL90-F1
#
_entry.id   AF-A0A0J1JL90-F1
#
_cell.length_a   1.000
_cell.length_b   1.000
_cell.length_c   1.000
_cell.angle_alpha   90.00
_cell.angle_beta   90.00
_cell.angle_gamma   90.00
#
_symmetry.space_group_name_H-M   'P 1'
#
loop_
_entity.id
_entity.type
_entity.pdbx_description
1 polymer ?
#
loop_
_entity_poly.entity_id
_entity_poly.type
_entity_poly.pdbx_seq_one_letter_code
_entity_poly.pdbx_strand_id
1 'polypeptide(L)'
;MSGLIVLVACIFQSLFTLFFMIMGLCWGLTEGQSIQRQTSANRNILVALYLFGVLGGVLSVGMLIYGIFFGRGSHYYFYLIPPWFFAGLYFHHYDECVKASKAKMARNPKSWRKRWRQILELPSLHNSYEDGMNKALWSASEDKQAACFAVLPYGNAIYARVQQLNQFETDTSMVSDDELLSKLDQQEAGIQQVMMHFLGAQYVIGQETLADNPPRQVFRGIGKATKRLRRESFSLMYPFQAHLRDIVSKYAGEEGEDVFLFVRKVLSQRDDIDRITQEWILWAIVADQFEVDPYRQALEFKCLGAESLWQANGGRIVFVHESKNKSEGKAVA
;
A
#
# COMPACT_ATOMS: atom_id res chain seq x y z
N MET A 1 47.46 20.87 26.36
CA MET A 1 46.91 20.08 25.22
C MET A 1 45.64 19.31 25.59
N SER A 2 45.45 18.81 26.82
CA SER A 2 44.25 18.03 27.21
C SER A 2 42.93 18.81 27.15
N GLY A 3 42.88 20.07 27.60
CA GLY A 3 41.62 20.85 27.63
C GLY A 3 41.02 21.18 26.27
N LEU A 4 41.85 21.42 25.24
CA LEU A 4 41.39 21.69 23.88
C LEU A 4 40.79 20.43 23.24
N ILE A 5 41.40 19.28 23.47
CA ILE A 5 40.91 17.98 22.96
C ILE A 5 39.56 17.64 23.62
N VAL A 6 39.42 17.91 24.93
CA VAL A 6 38.15 17.71 25.66
C VAL A 6 37.06 18.65 25.13
N LEU A 7 37.38 19.93 24.93
CA LEU A 7 36.41 20.89 24.38
C LEU A 7 35.95 20.48 22.97
N VAL A 8 36.88 20.09 22.11
CA VAL A 8 36.58 19.60 20.75
C VAL A 8 35.71 18.33 20.82
N ALA A 9 36.03 17.38 21.69
CA ALA A 9 35.21 16.18 21.88
C ALA A 9 33.79 16.50 22.39
N CYS A 10 33.63 17.44 23.32
CA CYS A 10 32.32 17.88 23.81
C CYS A 10 31.50 18.59 22.72
N ILE A 11 32.14 19.42 21.89
CA ILE A 11 31.49 20.08 20.76
C ILE A 11 31.05 19.02 19.73
N PHE A 12 31.92 18.08 19.37
CA PHE A 12 31.56 16.99 18.46
C PHE A 12 30.42 16.14 19.00
N GLN A 13 30.45 15.74 20.27
CA GLN A 13 29.38 14.95 20.89
C GLN A 13 28.05 15.71 20.93
N SER A 14 28.08 17.02 21.16
CA SER A 14 26.87 17.85 21.22
C SER A 14 26.29 18.10 19.84
N LEU A 15 27.14 18.37 18.84
CA LEU A 15 26.72 18.46 17.44
C LEU A 15 26.18 17.13 16.92
N PHE A 16 26.80 16.01 17.30
CA PHE A 16 26.33 14.68 16.94
C PHE A 16 24.99 14.36 17.62
N THR A 17 24.83 14.66 18.91
CA THR A 17 23.55 14.49 19.62
C THR A 17 22.46 15.37 19.00
N LEU A 18 22.77 16.62 18.66
CA LEU A 18 21.86 17.53 17.99
C LEU A 18 21.48 17.01 16.60
N PHE A 19 22.45 16.50 15.83
CA PHE A 19 22.20 15.87 14.54
C PHE A 19 21.27 14.66 14.67
N PHE A 20 21.47 13.77 15.64
CA PHE A 20 20.57 12.63 15.87
C PHE A 20 19.19 13.05 16.37
N MET A 21 19.08 14.11 17.20
CA MET A 21 17.79 14.68 17.58
C MET A 21 17.06 15.25 16.37
N ILE A 22 17.75 16.01 15.52
CA ILE A 22 17.16 16.59 14.30
C ILE A 22 16.78 15.47 13.33
N MET A 23 17.63 14.47 13.12
CA MET A 23 17.30 13.31 12.28
C MET A 23 16.12 12.52 12.85
N GLY A 24 16.03 12.35 14.17
CA GLY A 24 14.88 11.73 14.84
C GLY A 24 13.60 12.55 14.75
N LEU A 25 13.70 13.88 14.82
CA LEU A 25 12.58 14.80 14.60
C LEU A 25 12.14 14.81 13.14
N CYS A 26 13.08 14.90 12.20
CA CYS A 26 12.82 14.82 10.76
C CYS A 26 12.22 13.46 10.40
N TRP A 27 12.72 12.36 10.94
CA TRP A 27 12.12 11.03 10.80
C TRP A 27 10.73 10.97 11.43
N GLY A 28 10.52 11.55 12.61
CA GLY A 28 9.21 11.68 13.23
C GLY A 28 8.24 12.56 12.42
N LEU A 29 8.74 13.47 11.60
CA LEU A 29 7.92 14.32 10.73
C LEU A 29 7.66 13.67 9.36
N THR A 30 8.63 12.94 8.79
CA THR A 30 8.50 12.28 7.48
C THR A 30 7.90 10.88 7.57
N GLU A 31 8.26 10.09 8.58
CA GLU A 31 7.71 8.76 8.86
C GLU A 31 6.74 8.73 10.05
N GLY A 32 6.73 9.71 10.96
CA GLY A 32 5.72 9.69 12.04
C GLY A 32 4.29 9.85 11.52
N GLN A 33 4.09 10.48 10.35
CA GLN A 33 2.79 10.47 9.66
C GLN A 33 2.44 9.10 9.02
N SER A 34 3.43 8.28 8.67
CA SER A 34 3.20 6.90 8.18
C SER A 34 3.11 5.88 9.33
N ILE A 35 3.78 6.10 10.46
CA ILE A 35 3.81 5.24 11.63
C ILE A 35 2.65 5.53 12.61
N GLN A 36 2.15 6.77 12.72
CA GLN A 36 0.89 7.07 13.41
C GLN A 36 -0.32 6.36 12.77
N ARG A 37 -0.19 5.86 11.54
CA ARG A 37 -1.22 5.10 10.83
C ARG A 37 -1.23 3.60 11.18
N GLN A 38 -0.29 3.09 11.98
CA GLN A 38 -0.31 1.72 12.47
C GLN A 38 -0.53 1.66 13.99
N THR A 39 -1.10 0.54 14.44
CA THR A 39 -1.68 0.20 15.75
C THR A 39 -1.08 0.86 17.01
N SER A 40 -1.86 0.87 18.10
CA SER A 40 -1.50 1.48 19.40
C SER A 40 -0.11 1.11 19.94
N ALA A 41 0.43 -0.05 19.56
CA ALA A 41 1.79 -0.48 19.85
C ALA A 41 2.86 0.41 19.19
N ASN A 42 2.68 0.80 17.92
CA ASN A 42 3.60 1.67 17.18
C ASN A 42 3.59 3.10 17.69
N ARG A 43 2.43 3.57 18.21
CA ARG A 43 2.34 4.87 18.88
C ARG A 43 3.13 4.91 20.20
N ASN A 44 3.05 3.85 21.01
CA ASN A 44 3.82 3.74 22.25
C ASN A 44 5.32 3.64 21.96
N ILE A 45 5.71 2.97 20.88
CA ILE A 45 7.09 2.94 20.39
C ILE A 45 7.52 4.36 20.01
N LEU A 46 6.78 5.09 19.17
CA LEU A 46 7.12 6.46 18.76
C LEU A 46 7.29 7.42 19.96
N VAL A 47 6.39 7.32 20.95
CA VAL A 47 6.45 8.11 22.19
C VAL A 47 7.67 7.72 23.04
N ALA A 48 7.99 6.44 23.17
CA ALA A 48 9.20 5.99 23.85
C ALA A 48 10.47 6.48 23.12
N LEU A 49 10.52 6.38 21.79
CA LEU A 49 11.62 6.87 20.96
C LEU A 49 11.85 8.38 21.15
N TYR A 50 10.77 9.16 21.17
CA TYR A 50 10.84 10.60 21.42
C TYR A 50 11.33 10.92 22.84
N LEU A 51 10.80 10.25 23.87
CA LEU A 51 11.18 10.46 25.25
C LEU A 51 12.66 10.12 25.52
N PHE A 52 13.17 9.01 24.96
CA PHE A 52 14.58 8.63 25.09
C PHE A 52 15.51 9.59 24.34
N GLY A 53 15.10 10.08 23.16
CA GLY A 53 15.86 11.09 22.42
C GLY A 53 15.95 12.43 23.15
N VAL A 54 14.84 12.92 23.71
CA VAL A 54 14.79 14.15 24.50
C VAL A 54 15.60 14.01 25.80
N LEU A 55 15.45 12.90 26.54
CA LEU A 55 16.25 12.66 27.74
C LEU A 55 17.76 12.60 27.43
N GLY A 56 18.14 11.90 26.36
CA GLY A 56 19.52 11.85 25.90
C GLY A 56 20.07 13.23 25.53
N GLY A 57 19.27 14.05 24.84
CA GLY A 57 19.62 15.44 24.52
C GLY A 57 19.81 16.31 25.76
N VAL A 58 18.89 16.25 26.72
CA VAL A 58 18.96 17.01 27.98
C VAL A 58 20.19 16.60 28.80
N LEU A 59 20.48 15.30 28.88
CA LEU A 59 21.67 14.79 29.58
C LEU A 59 22.96 15.25 28.88
N SER A 60 23.03 15.19 27.55
CA SER A 60 24.20 15.66 26.79
C SER A 60 24.46 17.17 26.95
N VAL A 61 23.41 18.01 26.96
CA VAL A 61 23.55 19.46 27.20
C VAL A 61 23.99 19.73 28.63
N GLY A 62 23.40 19.04 29.62
CA GLY A 62 23.81 19.12 31.02
C GLY A 62 25.29 18.75 31.20
N MET A 63 25.79 17.76 30.44
CA MET A 63 27.19 17.35 30.46
C MET A 63 28.12 18.34 29.77
N LEU A 64 27.69 19.00 28.69
CA LEU A 64 28.46 20.07 28.06
C LEU A 64 28.63 21.25 29.04
N ILE A 65 27.55 21.66 29.70
CA ILE A 65 27.60 22.70 30.74
C ILE A 65 28.52 22.27 31.88
N TYR A 66 28.37 21.06 32.41
CA TYR A 66 29.22 20.54 33.49
C TYR A 66 30.70 20.45 33.08
N GLY A 67 31.00 19.98 31.87
CA GLY A 67 32.37 19.89 31.34
C GLY A 67 33.03 21.25 31.14
N ILE A 68 32.27 22.27 30.75
CA ILE A 68 32.75 23.66 30.61
C ILE A 68 33.09 24.27 31.98
N PHE A 69 32.26 24.03 33.01
CA PHE A 69 32.44 24.64 34.34
C PHE A 69 33.36 23.84 35.29
N PHE A 70 33.46 22.52 35.13
CA PHE A 70 34.15 21.62 36.08
C PHE A 70 35.25 20.73 35.43
N GLY A 71 35.67 21.05 34.19
CA GLY A 71 36.53 20.24 33.30
C GLY A 71 37.97 19.92 33.74
N ARG A 72 38.32 20.01 35.02
CA ARG A 72 39.63 19.58 35.57
C ARG A 72 39.62 18.17 36.17
N GLY A 73 38.46 17.51 36.28
CA GLY A 73 38.34 16.16 36.84
C GLY A 73 38.31 15.05 35.79
N SER A 74 38.97 13.91 36.06
CA SER A 74 38.99 12.69 35.22
C SER A 74 37.64 11.97 35.12
N HIS A 75 36.61 12.44 35.84
CA HIS A 75 35.30 11.78 35.93
C HIS A 75 34.37 12.05 34.74
N TYR A 76 34.75 12.91 33.78
CA TYR A 76 33.88 13.28 32.67
C TYR A 76 33.53 12.10 31.73
N TYR A 77 34.38 11.08 31.64
CA TYR A 77 34.14 9.90 30.81
C TYR A 77 32.94 9.07 31.28
N PHE A 78 32.64 9.04 32.60
CA PHE A 78 31.46 8.35 33.14
C PHE A 78 30.15 8.94 32.62
N TYR A 79 30.19 10.21 32.23
CA TYR A 79 29.04 10.92 31.69
C TYR A 79 28.90 10.72 30.17
N LEU A 80 29.92 10.27 29.45
CA LEU A 80 29.74 9.91 28.03
C LEU A 80 28.96 8.60 27.85
N ILE A 81 28.91 7.74 28.87
CA ILE A 81 28.31 6.39 28.78
C ILE A 81 26.78 6.39 28.67
N PRO A 82 26.01 7.18 29.45
CA PRO A 82 24.55 7.12 29.43
C PRO A 82 23.91 7.39 28.07
N PRO A 83 24.30 8.42 27.27
CA PRO A 83 23.71 8.64 25.95
C PRO A 83 23.89 7.43 25.01
N TRP A 84 25.06 6.78 25.02
CA TRP A 84 25.33 5.58 24.22
C TRP A 84 24.59 4.35 24.75
N PHE A 85 24.43 4.23 26.06
CA PHE A 85 23.63 3.17 26.68
C PHE A 85 22.16 3.28 26.27
N PHE A 86 21.57 4.49 26.30
CA PHE A 86 20.20 4.72 25.86
C PHE A 86 20.02 4.56 24.34
N ALA A 87 21.00 4.98 23.53
CA ALA A 87 21.00 4.71 22.09
C ALA A 87 21.08 3.19 21.79
N GLY A 88 21.87 2.44 22.55
CA GLY A 88 21.94 0.98 22.44
C GLY A 88 20.61 0.29 22.79
N LEU A 89 19.99 0.70 23.90
CA LEU A 89 18.65 0.23 24.28
C LEU A 89 17.59 0.61 23.24
N TYR A 90 17.70 1.81 22.65
CA TYR A 90 16.85 2.28 21.55
C TYR A 90 16.93 1.31 20.35
N PHE A 91 18.13 1.01 19.87
CA PHE A 91 18.29 0.13 18.69
C PHE A 91 17.87 -1.30 19.00
N HIS A 92 18.16 -1.80 20.20
CA HIS A 92 17.76 -3.13 20.63
C HIS A 92 16.24 -3.27 20.70
N HIS A 93 15.55 -2.33 21.36
CA HIS A 93 14.09 -2.36 21.47
C HIS A 93 13.41 -2.18 20.12
N TYR A 94 13.90 -1.28 19.27
CA TYR A 94 13.41 -1.11 17.90
C TYR A 94 13.55 -2.40 17.08
N ASP A 95 14.72 -3.04 17.10
CA ASP A 95 14.98 -4.29 16.39
C ASP A 95 14.10 -5.44 16.91
N GLU A 96 13.91 -5.55 18.23
CA GLU A 96 12.99 -6.53 18.82
C GLU A 96 11.54 -6.29 18.40
N CYS A 97 11.06 -5.05 18.39
CA CYS A 97 9.71 -4.71 17.94
C CYS A 97 9.51 -5.02 16.45
N VAL A 98 10.48 -4.66 15.60
CA VAL A 98 10.44 -4.97 14.16
C VAL A 98 10.46 -6.48 13.94
N LYS A 99 11.30 -7.23 14.68
CA LYS A 99 11.34 -8.69 14.64
C LYS A 99 10.02 -9.31 15.09
N ALA A 100 9.43 -8.81 16.18
CA ALA A 100 8.15 -9.28 16.70
C ALA A 100 7.00 -9.03 15.73
N SER A 101 6.94 -7.84 15.12
CA SER A 101 5.96 -7.48 14.09
C SER A 101 6.09 -8.39 12.86
N LYS A 102 7.30 -8.56 12.32
CA LYS A 102 7.58 -9.49 11.21
C LYS A 102 7.24 -10.93 11.56
N ALA A 103 7.52 -11.37 12.79
CA ALA A 103 7.19 -12.71 13.25
C ALA A 103 5.68 -12.92 13.37
N LYS A 104 4.93 -11.91 13.80
CA LYS A 104 3.46 -11.94 13.86
C LYS A 104 2.86 -12.00 12.45
N MET A 105 3.28 -11.12 11.55
CA MET A 105 2.90 -11.13 10.13
C MET A 105 3.24 -12.46 9.42
N ALA A 106 4.27 -13.19 9.89
CA ALA A 106 4.63 -14.49 9.34
C ALA A 106 3.85 -15.68 9.95
N ARG A 107 3.22 -15.52 11.13
CA ARG A 107 2.50 -16.61 11.82
C ARG A 107 1.16 -16.92 11.16
N ASN A 108 0.39 -15.88 10.84
CA ASN A 108 -0.96 -16.04 10.25
C ASN A 108 -0.91 -16.71 8.87
N PRO A 109 -0.09 -16.24 7.89
CA PRO A 109 0.03 -16.92 6.60
C PRO A 109 0.52 -18.37 6.70
N LYS A 110 1.39 -18.69 7.66
CA LYS A 110 1.85 -20.08 7.87
C LYS A 110 0.73 -21.00 8.36
N SER A 111 -0.12 -20.54 9.27
CA SER A 111 -1.23 -21.33 9.80
C SER A 111 -2.31 -21.54 8.73
N TRP A 112 -2.63 -20.51 7.94
CA TRP A 112 -3.58 -20.60 6.83
C TRP A 112 -3.10 -21.57 5.75
N ARG A 113 -1.84 -21.48 5.32
CA ARG A 113 -1.26 -22.44 4.37
C ARG A 113 -1.32 -23.88 4.87
N LYS A 114 -1.08 -24.10 6.17
CA LYS A 114 -1.19 -25.44 6.76
C LYS A 114 -2.61 -25.97 6.64
N ARG A 115 -3.62 -25.14 6.97
CA ARG A 115 -5.03 -25.51 6.84
C ARG A 115 -5.45 -25.73 5.38
N TRP A 116 -5.02 -24.86 4.46
CA TRP A 116 -5.28 -25.03 3.02
C TRP A 116 -4.72 -26.35 2.49
N ARG A 117 -3.49 -26.72 2.87
CA ARG A 117 -2.92 -28.02 2.49
C ARG A 117 -3.72 -29.20 3.02
N GLN A 118 -4.30 -29.09 4.23
CA GLN A 118 -5.17 -30.14 4.77
C GLN A 118 -6.47 -30.26 3.97
N ILE A 119 -7.11 -29.13 3.66
CA ILE A 119 -8.37 -29.09 2.88
C ILE A 119 -8.14 -29.61 1.45
N LEU A 120 -7.01 -29.25 0.84
CA LEU A 120 -6.61 -29.68 -0.49
C LEU A 120 -5.96 -31.08 -0.51
N GLU A 121 -5.85 -31.74 0.65
CA GLU A 121 -5.26 -33.08 0.79
C GLU A 121 -3.83 -33.20 0.22
N LEU A 122 -3.05 -32.12 0.33
CA LEU A 122 -1.68 -32.07 -0.19
C LEU A 122 -0.71 -32.71 0.82
N PRO A 123 0.30 -33.48 0.34
CA PRO A 123 1.30 -34.09 1.21
C PRO A 123 2.04 -33.04 2.04
N SER A 124 2.37 -33.39 3.28
CA SER A 124 3.13 -32.52 4.19
C SER A 124 4.58 -32.41 3.72
N LEU A 125 4.88 -31.42 2.85
CA LEU A 125 6.23 -31.19 2.37
C LEU A 125 6.90 -29.96 2.99
N HIS A 126 8.16 -30.19 3.32
CA HIS A 126 9.17 -29.26 3.79
C HIS A 126 9.41 -28.19 2.70
N ASN A 127 8.95 -26.97 2.96
CA ASN A 127 9.40 -25.69 2.39
C ASN A 127 9.46 -25.40 0.87
N SER A 128 9.30 -26.30 -0.11
CA SER A 128 9.78 -25.94 -1.47
C SER A 128 8.81 -25.65 -2.62
N TYR A 129 7.47 -25.78 -2.50
CA TYR A 129 6.60 -25.38 -3.63
C TYR A 129 5.33 -24.67 -3.15
N GLU A 130 5.41 -23.34 -3.02
CA GLU A 130 4.22 -22.48 -2.88
C GLU A 130 3.34 -22.57 -4.14
N ASP A 131 3.96 -22.71 -5.32
CA ASP A 131 3.27 -22.79 -6.63
C ASP A 131 2.36 -24.04 -6.74
N GLY A 132 2.75 -25.15 -6.11
CA GLY A 132 1.95 -26.38 -6.11
C GLY A 132 0.64 -26.24 -5.31
N MET A 133 0.63 -25.43 -4.25
CA MET A 133 -0.58 -25.21 -3.44
C MET A 133 -1.58 -24.33 -4.17
N ASN A 134 -1.11 -23.27 -4.83
CA ASN A 134 -1.99 -22.35 -5.54
C ASN A 134 -2.58 -23.00 -6.79
N LYS A 135 -1.80 -23.80 -7.53
CA LYS A 135 -2.34 -24.63 -8.62
C LYS A 135 -3.40 -25.62 -8.12
N ALA A 136 -3.14 -26.28 -6.98
CA ALA A 136 -4.09 -27.22 -6.39
C ALA A 136 -5.37 -26.53 -5.92
N LEU A 137 -5.29 -25.32 -5.35
CA LEU A 137 -6.45 -24.52 -4.96
C LEU A 137 -7.37 -24.28 -6.17
N TRP A 138 -6.82 -23.74 -7.26
CA TRP A 138 -7.62 -23.37 -8.43
C TRP A 138 -8.10 -24.56 -9.26
N SER A 139 -7.49 -25.74 -9.08
CA SER A 139 -7.93 -26.98 -9.72
C SER A 139 -8.89 -27.81 -8.86
N ALA A 140 -9.14 -27.40 -7.61
CA ALA A 140 -10.03 -28.11 -6.69
C ALA A 140 -11.50 -27.78 -6.97
N SER A 141 -12.42 -28.57 -6.41
CA SER A 141 -13.87 -28.29 -6.46
C SER A 141 -14.20 -26.97 -5.76
N GLU A 142 -15.32 -26.36 -6.15
CA GLU A 142 -15.81 -25.11 -5.54
C GLU A 142 -15.94 -25.24 -4.02
N ASP A 143 -16.42 -26.37 -3.51
CA ASP A 143 -16.51 -26.63 -2.06
C ASP A 143 -15.15 -26.57 -1.36
N LYS A 144 -14.10 -27.14 -1.98
CA LYS A 144 -12.74 -27.13 -1.42
C LYS A 144 -12.12 -25.73 -1.50
N GLN A 145 -12.40 -24.99 -2.58
CA GLN A 145 -11.98 -23.59 -2.71
C GLN A 145 -12.67 -22.72 -1.64
N ALA A 146 -13.99 -22.81 -1.52
CA ALA A 146 -14.79 -22.12 -0.51
C ALA A 146 -14.27 -22.43 0.90
N ALA A 147 -14.03 -23.70 1.21
CA ALA A 147 -13.47 -24.12 2.50
C ALA A 147 -12.07 -23.52 2.76
N CYS A 148 -11.20 -23.43 1.74
CA CYS A 148 -9.92 -22.76 1.88
C CYS A 148 -10.11 -21.27 2.23
N PHE A 149 -10.94 -20.55 1.48
CA PHE A 149 -11.18 -19.14 1.77
C PHE A 149 -11.89 -18.94 3.12
N ALA A 150 -12.79 -19.81 3.55
CA ALA A 150 -13.49 -19.74 4.84
C ALA A 150 -12.56 -19.82 6.06
N VAL A 151 -11.32 -20.31 5.90
CA VAL A 151 -10.30 -20.29 6.96
C VAL A 151 -9.78 -18.87 7.23
N LEU A 152 -9.87 -17.98 6.24
CA LEU A 152 -9.39 -16.62 6.30
C LEU A 152 -10.48 -15.68 6.87
N PRO A 153 -10.10 -14.71 7.71
CA PRO A 153 -10.92 -13.54 7.97
C PRO A 153 -11.31 -12.87 6.65
N TYR A 154 -12.57 -12.44 6.51
CA TYR A 154 -13.13 -11.88 5.27
C TYR A 154 -13.10 -12.81 4.05
N GLY A 155 -12.65 -14.06 4.19
CA GLY A 155 -12.42 -14.96 3.07
C GLY A 155 -13.68 -15.34 2.30
N ASN A 156 -14.83 -15.43 2.98
CA ASN A 156 -16.11 -15.67 2.31
C ASN A 156 -16.49 -14.51 1.37
N ALA A 157 -16.29 -13.27 1.79
CA ALA A 157 -16.57 -12.09 0.96
C ALA A 157 -15.63 -12.02 -0.24
N ILE A 158 -14.35 -12.35 -0.03
CA ILE A 158 -13.34 -12.46 -1.09
C ILE A 158 -13.76 -13.55 -2.09
N TYR A 159 -14.10 -14.74 -1.61
CA TYR A 159 -14.46 -15.87 -2.47
C TYR A 159 -15.74 -15.60 -3.27
N ALA A 160 -16.71 -14.91 -2.68
CA ALA A 160 -17.91 -14.47 -3.42
C ALA A 160 -17.56 -13.60 -4.63
N ARG A 161 -16.58 -12.66 -4.51
CA ARG A 161 -16.10 -11.89 -5.67
C ARG A 161 -15.35 -12.74 -6.68
N VAL A 162 -14.58 -13.74 -6.22
CA VAL A 162 -13.91 -14.70 -7.12
C VAL A 162 -14.95 -15.48 -7.95
N GLN A 163 -16.06 -15.90 -7.36
CA GLN A 163 -17.14 -16.60 -8.09
C GLN A 163 -17.85 -15.69 -9.09
N GLN A 164 -17.97 -14.39 -8.79
CA GLN A 164 -18.55 -13.40 -9.69
C GLN A 164 -17.70 -13.11 -10.93
N LEU A 165 -16.42 -13.53 -10.98
CA LEU A 165 -15.56 -13.30 -12.14
C LEU A 165 -16.13 -13.85 -13.44
N ASN A 166 -16.79 -15.00 -13.37
CA ASN A 166 -17.39 -15.66 -14.54
C ASN A 166 -18.60 -14.88 -15.09
N GLN A 167 -19.12 -13.88 -14.36
CA GLN A 167 -20.24 -13.05 -14.79
C GLN A 167 -19.80 -11.83 -15.61
N PHE A 168 -18.50 -11.50 -15.58
CA PHE A 168 -17.94 -10.40 -16.34
C PHE A 168 -17.53 -10.90 -17.73
N GLU A 169 -18.52 -11.13 -18.60
CA GLU A 169 -18.27 -11.39 -20.01
C GLU A 169 -17.89 -10.10 -20.74
N THR A 170 -16.93 -10.21 -21.67
CA THR A 170 -16.55 -9.08 -22.51
C THR A 170 -17.62 -8.87 -23.58
N ASP A 171 -18.43 -7.83 -23.42
CA ASP A 171 -19.34 -7.38 -24.47
C ASP A 171 -18.65 -6.29 -25.30
N THR A 172 -18.38 -6.61 -26.57
CA THR A 172 -17.78 -5.66 -27.54
C THR A 172 -18.85 -4.97 -28.40
N SER A 173 -20.09 -4.96 -27.93
CA SER A 173 -21.17 -4.16 -28.50
C SER A 173 -20.77 -2.69 -28.56
N MET A 174 -21.36 -1.98 -29.53
CA MET A 174 -20.99 -0.59 -29.78
C MET A 174 -21.62 0.30 -28.71
N VAL A 175 -20.86 0.59 -27.65
CA VAL A 175 -21.23 1.54 -26.60
C VAL A 175 -21.05 2.97 -27.11
N SER A 176 -21.98 3.87 -26.78
CA SER A 176 -21.92 5.28 -27.17
C SER A 176 -20.83 6.04 -26.42
N ASP A 177 -20.30 7.12 -27.01
CA ASP A 177 -19.31 7.97 -26.34
C ASP A 177 -19.90 8.63 -25.08
N ASP A 178 -21.16 9.06 -25.12
CA ASP A 178 -21.86 9.65 -23.96
C ASP A 178 -21.97 8.66 -22.79
N GLU A 179 -22.24 7.38 -23.08
CA GLU A 179 -22.29 6.35 -22.05
C GLU A 179 -20.90 6.09 -21.43
N LEU A 180 -19.85 6.05 -22.25
CA LEU A 180 -18.47 5.90 -21.76
C LEU A 180 -18.05 7.08 -20.89
N LEU A 181 -18.41 8.31 -21.26
CA LEU A 181 -18.14 9.51 -20.48
C LEU A 181 -18.96 9.53 -19.18
N SER A 182 -20.22 9.09 -19.21
CA SER A 182 -21.03 8.95 -17.99
C SER A 182 -20.44 7.92 -17.02
N LYS A 183 -19.94 6.79 -17.52
CA LYS A 183 -19.23 5.79 -16.69
C LYS A 183 -17.93 6.34 -16.12
N LEU A 184 -17.22 7.18 -16.86
CA LEU A 184 -16.00 7.86 -16.40
C LEU A 184 -16.33 8.77 -15.21
N ASP A 185 -17.41 9.55 -15.31
CA ASP A 185 -17.88 10.44 -14.23
C ASP A 185 -18.27 9.66 -12.98
N GLN A 186 -18.96 8.53 -13.14
CA GLN A 186 -19.30 7.65 -12.01
C GLN A 186 -18.05 7.07 -11.35
N GLN A 187 -17.05 6.68 -12.14
CA GLN A 187 -15.78 6.16 -11.62
C GLN A 187 -15.03 7.23 -10.83
N GLU A 188 -14.93 8.46 -11.37
CA GLU A 188 -14.31 9.59 -10.68
C GLU A 188 -15.02 9.88 -9.34
N ALA A 189 -16.35 9.95 -9.36
CA ALA A 189 -17.15 10.19 -8.17
C ALA A 189 -16.95 9.10 -7.10
N GLY A 190 -16.93 7.82 -7.51
CA GLY A 190 -16.72 6.69 -6.60
C GLY A 190 -15.33 6.70 -5.95
N ILE A 191 -14.28 6.94 -6.74
CA ILE A 191 -12.90 7.09 -6.21
C ILE A 191 -12.85 8.28 -5.24
N GLN A 192 -13.41 9.42 -5.63
CA GLN A 192 -13.39 10.63 -4.82
C GLN A 192 -14.11 10.43 -3.48
N GLN A 193 -15.29 9.80 -3.49
CA GLN A 193 -16.06 9.52 -2.27
C GLN A 193 -15.26 8.66 -1.28
N VAL A 194 -14.68 7.55 -1.77
CA VAL A 194 -13.88 6.65 -0.92
C VAL A 194 -12.64 7.37 -0.39
N MET A 195 -11.94 8.12 -1.24
CA MET A 195 -10.72 8.82 -0.84
C MET A 195 -10.98 9.97 0.14
N MET A 196 -12.09 10.72 -0.03
CA MET A 196 -12.51 11.73 0.93
C MET A 196 -12.87 11.11 2.29
N HIS A 197 -13.56 9.96 2.28
CA HIS A 197 -13.87 9.23 3.51
C HIS A 197 -12.60 8.71 4.21
N PHE A 198 -11.62 8.24 3.43
CA PHE A 198 -10.36 7.71 3.96
C PHE A 198 -9.40 8.79 4.49
N LEU A 199 -9.15 9.84 3.72
CA LEU A 199 -8.13 10.87 4.03
C LEU A 199 -8.66 12.04 4.88
N GLY A 200 -9.97 12.27 4.91
CA GLY A 200 -10.53 13.53 5.39
C GLY A 200 -10.49 14.62 4.31
N ALA A 201 -11.27 15.70 4.49
CA ALA A 201 -11.64 16.63 3.42
C ALA A 201 -10.48 17.18 2.55
N GLN A 202 -10.80 17.37 1.25
CA GLN A 202 -9.98 17.84 0.11
C GLN A 202 -9.15 16.80 -0.66
N TYR A 203 -9.67 15.59 -0.90
CA TYR A 203 -9.20 14.81 -2.04
C TYR A 203 -9.98 15.20 -3.31
N VAL A 204 -9.30 15.83 -4.27
CA VAL A 204 -9.81 16.05 -5.63
C VAL A 204 -8.86 15.34 -6.59
N ILE A 205 -9.39 14.41 -7.37
CA ILE A 205 -8.63 13.72 -8.41
C ILE A 205 -8.12 14.77 -9.41
N GLY A 206 -6.80 14.90 -9.53
CA GLY A 206 -6.16 15.78 -10.52
C GLY A 206 -5.99 17.25 -10.12
N GLN A 207 -5.89 17.59 -8.83
CA GLN A 207 -5.76 18.98 -8.37
C GLN A 207 -4.35 19.61 -8.47
N GLU A 208 -3.32 18.90 -8.95
CA GLU A 208 -2.00 19.52 -9.10
C GLU A 208 -1.89 20.47 -10.31
N THR A 209 -2.86 20.45 -11.24
CA THR A 209 -2.85 21.36 -12.41
C THR A 209 -4.27 21.59 -12.95
N LEU A 210 -5.08 22.40 -12.26
CA LEU A 210 -6.33 22.93 -12.83
C LEU A 210 -6.02 24.18 -13.65
N ALA A 211 -5.76 23.99 -14.95
CA ALA A 211 -6.40 24.87 -15.92
C ALA A 211 -7.87 24.45 -16.00
N ASP A 212 -8.78 25.42 -16.10
CA ASP A 212 -10.23 25.23 -16.10
C ASP A 212 -10.66 24.01 -16.95
N ASN A 213 -11.22 22.99 -16.29
CA ASN A 213 -11.84 21.79 -16.87
C ASN A 213 -11.15 21.23 -18.13
N PRO A 214 -10.04 20.47 -17.98
CA PRO A 214 -9.40 19.85 -19.13
C PRO A 214 -10.36 18.89 -19.85
N PRO A 215 -10.32 18.83 -21.18
CA PRO A 215 -11.34 18.18 -21.99
C PRO A 215 -11.45 16.67 -21.70
N ARG A 216 -12.69 16.20 -21.56
CA ARG A 216 -13.02 14.77 -21.46
C ARG A 216 -13.26 14.22 -22.87
N GLN A 217 -12.58 13.14 -23.23
CA GLN A 217 -12.60 12.63 -24.61
C GLN A 217 -12.61 11.10 -24.66
N VAL A 218 -13.35 10.55 -25.61
CA VAL A 218 -13.29 9.14 -25.97
C VAL A 218 -12.36 8.98 -27.16
N PHE A 219 -11.37 8.09 -27.03
CA PHE A 219 -10.46 7.73 -28.10
C PHE A 219 -10.74 6.29 -28.54
N ARG A 220 -11.09 6.14 -29.81
CA ARG A 220 -11.24 4.84 -30.50
C ARG A 220 -10.14 4.71 -31.53
N GLY A 221 -9.48 3.55 -31.59
CA GLY A 221 -8.61 3.22 -32.72
C GLY A 221 -7.31 2.50 -32.40
N ILE A 222 -6.68 2.00 -33.46
CA ILE A 222 -5.46 1.19 -33.44
C ILE A 222 -4.32 1.98 -34.10
N GLY A 223 -3.18 2.20 -33.44
CA GLY A 223 -2.03 2.83 -34.11
C GLY A 223 -0.93 3.46 -33.25
N LYS A 224 -0.05 4.22 -33.91
CA LYS A 224 1.08 4.94 -33.26
C LYS A 224 0.62 6.07 -32.33
N ALA A 225 -0.45 6.78 -32.71
CA ALA A 225 -1.06 7.81 -31.86
C ALA A 225 -1.58 7.21 -30.54
N THR A 226 -2.26 6.06 -30.61
CA THR A 226 -2.69 5.26 -29.46
C THR A 226 -1.53 4.85 -28.55
N LYS A 227 -0.39 4.44 -29.11
CA LYS A 227 0.81 4.08 -28.33
C LYS A 227 1.43 5.27 -27.61
N ARG A 228 1.41 6.45 -28.23
CA ARG A 228 1.90 7.69 -27.61
C ARG A 228 0.96 8.13 -26.48
N LEU A 229 -0.34 8.15 -26.74
CA LEU A 229 -1.38 8.45 -25.76
C LEU A 229 -1.20 7.60 -24.49
N ARG A 230 -1.02 6.28 -24.63
CA ARG A 230 -0.80 5.37 -23.50
C ARG A 230 0.48 5.62 -22.70
N ARG A 231 1.56 6.09 -23.34
CA ARG A 231 2.80 6.42 -22.62
C ARG A 231 2.67 7.71 -21.81
N GLU A 232 1.80 8.60 -22.26
CA GLU A 232 1.57 9.93 -21.66
C GLU A 232 0.37 9.91 -20.68
N SER A 233 -0.21 8.74 -20.43
CA SER A 233 -1.39 8.57 -19.59
C SER A 233 -1.21 7.46 -18.55
N PHE A 234 -1.82 7.63 -17.38
CA PHE A 234 -1.86 6.67 -16.28
C PHE A 234 -3.29 6.13 -16.13
N SER A 235 -3.46 4.96 -15.52
CA SER A 235 -4.81 4.49 -15.18
C SER A 235 -5.45 5.45 -14.16
N LEU A 236 -6.73 5.78 -14.35
CA LEU A 236 -7.48 6.60 -13.40
C LEU A 236 -7.51 5.96 -11.99
N MET A 237 -7.44 4.63 -11.92
CA MET A 237 -7.38 3.92 -10.65
C MET A 237 -6.06 4.10 -9.92
N TYR A 238 -4.96 4.44 -10.60
CA TYR A 238 -3.60 4.38 -10.03
C TYR A 238 -3.44 5.05 -8.65
N PRO A 239 -3.92 6.29 -8.43
CA PRO A 239 -3.82 6.94 -7.11
C PRO A 239 -4.57 6.15 -6.03
N PHE A 240 -5.73 5.59 -6.39
CA PHE A 240 -6.53 4.77 -5.49
C PHE A 240 -5.84 3.44 -5.16
N GLN A 241 -5.25 2.77 -6.15
CA GLN A 241 -4.52 1.50 -5.96
C GLN A 241 -3.34 1.64 -5.00
N ALA A 242 -2.71 2.82 -4.97
CA ALA A 242 -1.61 3.11 -4.05
C ALA A 242 -2.06 3.11 -2.57
N HIS A 243 -3.32 3.47 -2.31
CA HIS A 243 -3.88 3.57 -0.96
C HIS A 243 -4.69 2.35 -0.52
N LEU A 244 -5.00 1.40 -1.41
CA LEU A 244 -5.85 0.24 -1.08
C LEU A 244 -5.37 -0.52 0.17
N ARG A 245 -4.05 -0.78 0.28
CA ARG A 245 -3.49 -1.46 1.46
C ARG A 245 -3.70 -0.65 2.73
N ASP A 246 -3.50 0.66 2.67
CA ASP A 246 -3.65 1.55 3.82
C ASP A 246 -5.12 1.64 4.25
N ILE A 247 -6.04 1.65 3.29
CA ILE A 247 -7.49 1.58 3.55
C ILE A 247 -7.80 0.27 4.27
N VAL A 248 -7.32 -0.87 3.76
CA VAL A 248 -7.53 -2.18 4.42
C VAL A 248 -6.95 -2.19 5.83
N SER A 249 -5.73 -1.71 6.02
CA SER A 249 -5.09 -1.65 7.34
C SER A 249 -5.89 -0.76 8.32
N LYS A 250 -6.41 0.38 7.86
CA LYS A 250 -7.20 1.30 8.68
C LYS A 250 -8.54 0.72 9.13
N TYR A 251 -9.27 0.07 8.23
CA TYR A 251 -10.64 -0.36 8.50
C TYR A 251 -10.80 -1.83 8.90
N ALA A 252 -9.91 -2.72 8.44
CA ALA A 252 -9.93 -4.15 8.77
C ALA A 252 -8.79 -4.57 9.73
N GLY A 253 -7.92 -3.64 10.13
CA GLY A 253 -6.83 -3.85 11.08
C GLY A 253 -5.69 -4.73 10.55
N GLU A 254 -4.80 -5.14 11.45
CA GLU A 254 -3.63 -5.98 11.12
C GLU A 254 -4.05 -7.33 10.51
N GLU A 255 -5.16 -7.90 10.98
CA GLU A 255 -5.67 -9.17 10.47
C GLU A 255 -6.18 -9.04 9.02
N GLY A 256 -6.89 -7.96 8.69
CA GLY A 256 -7.28 -7.66 7.31
C GLY A 256 -6.09 -7.40 6.39
N GLU A 257 -5.05 -6.73 6.89
CA GLU A 257 -3.82 -6.49 6.13
C GLU A 257 -3.05 -7.80 5.83
N ASP A 258 -2.97 -8.71 6.82
CA ASP A 258 -2.37 -10.04 6.62
C ASP A 258 -3.14 -10.84 5.56
N VAL A 259 -4.48 -10.82 5.60
CA VAL A 259 -5.35 -11.44 4.58
C VAL A 259 -5.09 -10.82 3.22
N PHE A 260 -5.04 -9.49 3.14
CA PHE A 260 -4.79 -8.76 1.90
C PHE A 260 -3.49 -9.21 1.25
N LEU A 261 -2.38 -9.23 2.00
CA LEU A 261 -1.07 -9.63 1.47
C LEU A 261 -1.05 -11.11 1.06
N PHE A 262 -1.66 -11.99 1.86
CA PHE A 262 -1.72 -13.41 1.59
C PHE A 262 -2.52 -13.71 0.31
N VAL A 263 -3.75 -13.21 0.24
CA VAL A 263 -4.67 -13.45 -0.90
C VAL A 263 -4.17 -12.76 -2.15
N ARG A 264 -3.60 -11.55 -2.06
CA ARG A 264 -3.00 -10.86 -3.21
C ARG A 264 -1.97 -11.76 -3.89
N LYS A 265 -1.09 -12.40 -3.12
CA LYS A 265 -0.11 -13.34 -3.67
C LYS A 265 -0.77 -14.54 -4.37
N VAL A 266 -1.80 -15.12 -3.76
CA VAL A 266 -2.55 -16.26 -4.34
C VAL A 266 -3.23 -15.87 -5.65
N LEU A 267 -3.88 -14.71 -5.71
CA LEU A 267 -4.55 -14.20 -6.91
C LEU A 267 -3.57 -13.87 -8.03
N SER A 268 -2.38 -13.33 -7.70
CA SER A 268 -1.36 -12.98 -8.71
C SER A 268 -0.78 -14.17 -9.47
N GLN A 269 -1.03 -15.39 -8.99
CA GLN A 269 -0.62 -16.62 -9.67
C GLN A 269 -1.73 -17.22 -10.57
N ARG A 270 -2.86 -16.53 -10.73
CA ARG A 270 -3.93 -16.91 -11.65
C ARG A 270 -3.81 -16.06 -12.92
N ASP A 271 -3.51 -16.69 -14.05
CA ASP A 271 -3.17 -16.00 -15.30
C ASP A 271 -4.31 -15.14 -15.88
N ASP A 272 -5.56 -15.46 -15.53
CA ASP A 272 -6.77 -14.77 -15.98
C ASP A 272 -7.16 -13.56 -15.10
N ILE A 273 -6.49 -13.34 -13.97
CA ILE A 273 -6.77 -12.25 -13.06
C ILE A 273 -5.73 -11.13 -13.24
N ASP A 274 -6.14 -10.05 -13.91
CA ASP A 274 -5.34 -8.83 -13.98
C ASP A 274 -5.35 -8.05 -12.65
N ARG A 275 -4.53 -7.00 -12.59
CA ARG A 275 -4.38 -6.16 -11.40
C ARG A 275 -5.68 -5.48 -10.94
N ILE A 276 -6.50 -4.96 -11.86
CA ILE A 276 -7.75 -4.27 -11.51
C ILE A 276 -8.72 -5.28 -10.88
N THR A 277 -8.82 -6.45 -11.50
CA THR A 277 -9.65 -7.58 -11.06
C THR A 277 -9.19 -8.09 -9.69
N GLN A 278 -7.88 -8.26 -9.52
CA GLN A 278 -7.28 -8.65 -8.25
C GLN A 278 -7.63 -7.66 -7.12
N GLU A 279 -7.46 -6.37 -7.38
CA GLU A 279 -7.73 -5.34 -6.38
C GLU A 279 -9.21 -5.18 -6.07
N TRP A 280 -10.09 -5.35 -7.06
CA TRP A 280 -11.54 -5.46 -6.83
C TRP A 280 -11.89 -6.65 -5.94
N ILE A 281 -11.29 -7.84 -6.15
CA ILE A 281 -11.53 -8.98 -5.27
C ILE A 281 -11.10 -8.65 -3.83
N LEU A 282 -9.94 -8.01 -3.68
CA LEU A 282 -9.39 -7.62 -2.37
C LEU A 282 -10.19 -6.50 -1.69
N TRP A 283 -10.89 -5.65 -2.46
CA TRP A 283 -11.79 -4.64 -1.91
C TRP A 283 -12.93 -5.24 -1.07
N ALA A 284 -13.27 -6.52 -1.27
CA ALA A 284 -14.23 -7.25 -0.41
C ALA A 284 -13.90 -7.20 1.08
N ILE A 285 -12.63 -7.01 1.45
CA ILE A 285 -12.18 -6.95 2.85
C ILE A 285 -12.78 -5.75 3.59
N VAL A 286 -13.03 -4.64 2.88
CA VAL A 286 -13.51 -3.37 3.45
C VAL A 286 -14.79 -2.86 2.80
N ALA A 287 -15.39 -3.63 1.88
CA ALA A 287 -16.52 -3.17 1.08
C ALA A 287 -17.73 -2.76 1.93
N ASP A 288 -17.92 -3.35 3.11
CA ASP A 288 -18.99 -3.01 4.06
C ASP A 288 -18.79 -1.65 4.75
N GLN A 289 -17.60 -1.07 4.66
CA GLN A 289 -17.25 0.22 5.26
C GLN A 289 -17.51 1.41 4.31
N PHE A 290 -17.91 1.15 3.07
CA PHE A 290 -18.12 2.15 2.03
C PHE A 290 -19.42 1.89 1.27
N GLU A 291 -20.14 2.96 0.93
CA GLU A 291 -21.39 2.87 0.17
C GLU A 291 -21.17 2.55 -1.31
N VAL A 292 -19.96 2.82 -1.82
CA VAL A 292 -19.62 2.70 -3.24
C VAL A 292 -18.43 1.77 -3.42
N ASP A 293 -18.48 0.92 -4.46
CA ASP A 293 -17.35 0.14 -4.94
C ASP A 293 -16.60 0.92 -6.05
N PRO A 294 -15.40 1.45 -5.78
CA PRO A 294 -14.67 2.28 -6.74
C PRO A 294 -14.10 1.49 -7.93
N TYR A 295 -14.08 0.15 -7.86
CA TYR A 295 -13.60 -0.70 -8.95
C TYR A 295 -14.69 -1.14 -9.92
N ARG A 296 -15.98 -1.03 -9.56
CA ARG A 296 -17.08 -1.52 -10.38
C ARG A 296 -17.04 -0.96 -11.80
N GLN A 297 -16.89 0.35 -11.94
CA GLN A 297 -16.85 1.03 -13.24
C GLN A 297 -15.58 0.69 -14.01
N ALA A 298 -14.45 0.47 -13.32
CA ALA A 298 -13.21 0.00 -13.95
C ALA A 298 -13.37 -1.41 -14.55
N LEU A 299 -14.12 -2.29 -13.89
CA LEU A 299 -14.48 -3.61 -14.42
C LEU A 299 -15.46 -3.53 -15.58
N GLU A 300 -16.47 -2.65 -15.50
CA GLU A 300 -17.38 -2.41 -16.62
C GLU A 300 -16.62 -1.89 -17.85
N PHE A 301 -15.68 -0.96 -17.70
CA PHE A 301 -14.80 -0.54 -18.79
C PHE A 301 -14.03 -1.74 -19.38
N LYS A 302 -13.48 -2.61 -18.53
CA LYS A 302 -12.80 -3.83 -18.99
C LYS A 302 -13.72 -4.74 -19.81
N CYS A 303 -14.96 -4.96 -19.37
CA CYS A 303 -15.97 -5.73 -20.12
C CYS A 303 -16.27 -5.11 -21.48
N LEU A 304 -16.25 -3.78 -21.58
CA LEU A 304 -16.46 -3.05 -22.83
C LEU A 304 -15.22 -2.99 -23.73
N GLY A 305 -14.12 -3.64 -23.34
CA GLY A 305 -12.84 -3.52 -24.03
C GLY A 305 -12.34 -2.08 -24.02
N ALA A 306 -12.52 -1.37 -22.91
CA ALA A 306 -12.12 0.02 -22.71
C ALA A 306 -11.28 0.20 -21.43
N GLU A 307 -10.56 1.31 -21.35
CA GLU A 307 -9.73 1.71 -20.21
C GLU A 307 -9.97 3.19 -19.89
N SER A 308 -10.14 3.52 -18.61
CA SER A 308 -10.17 4.91 -18.14
C SER A 308 -8.76 5.36 -17.76
N LEU A 309 -8.33 6.47 -18.38
CA LEU A 309 -6.98 6.98 -18.26
C LEU A 309 -6.98 8.46 -17.87
N TRP A 310 -5.93 8.86 -17.17
CA TRP A 310 -5.60 10.22 -16.79
C TRP A 310 -4.33 10.65 -17.51
N GLN A 311 -4.37 11.77 -18.22
CA GLN A 311 -3.22 12.36 -18.91
C GLN A 311 -2.43 13.30 -18.01
N ALA A 312 -1.13 13.44 -18.28
CA ALA A 312 -0.25 14.35 -17.54
C ALA A 312 -0.68 15.82 -17.58
N ASN A 313 -1.47 16.24 -18.58
CA ASN A 313 -2.03 17.59 -18.71
C ASN A 313 -3.36 17.79 -17.95
N GLY A 314 -3.78 16.83 -17.12
CA GLY A 314 -5.04 16.87 -16.39
C GLY A 314 -6.26 16.32 -17.16
N GLY A 315 -6.13 16.02 -18.46
CA GLY A 315 -7.20 15.45 -19.28
C GLY A 315 -7.61 14.06 -18.83
N ARG A 316 -8.91 13.77 -18.85
CA ARG A 316 -9.44 12.42 -18.59
C ARG A 316 -9.99 11.82 -19.85
N ILE A 317 -9.61 10.60 -20.14
CA ILE A 317 -9.89 9.97 -21.42
C ILE A 317 -10.40 8.56 -21.21
N VAL A 318 -11.31 8.12 -22.07
CA VAL A 318 -11.66 6.70 -22.20
C VAL A 318 -11.01 6.19 -23.48
N PHE A 319 -10.19 5.16 -23.35
CA PHE A 319 -9.59 4.50 -24.51
C PHE A 319 -10.33 3.19 -24.81
N VAL A 320 -10.90 3.06 -26.00
CA VAL A 320 -11.58 1.83 -26.45
C VAL A 320 -10.64 1.02 -27.34
N HIS A 321 -10.39 -0.23 -26.96
CA HIS A 321 -9.60 -1.18 -27.72
C HIS A 321 -10.43 -1.73 -28.88
N GLU A 322 -10.20 -1.22 -30.08
CA GLU A 322 -10.80 -1.83 -31.28
C GLU A 322 -10.10 -3.14 -31.62
N SER A 323 -10.89 -4.20 -31.82
CA SER A 323 -10.41 -5.47 -32.37
C SER A 323 -9.89 -5.28 -33.79
N LYS A 324 -8.67 -5.78 -34.07
CA LYS A 324 -8.06 -5.78 -35.41
C LYS A 324 -8.96 -6.38 -36.50
N ASN A 325 -9.95 -7.19 -36.15
CA ASN A 325 -10.81 -7.86 -37.12
C ASN A 325 -11.97 -7.00 -37.67
N LYS A 326 -12.22 -5.79 -37.12
CA LYS A 326 -13.28 -4.90 -37.64
C LYS A 326 -12.82 -4.01 -38.80
N SER A 327 -11.52 -3.83 -39.01
CA SER A 327 -11.00 -2.95 -40.08
C SER A 327 -10.83 -3.64 -41.46
N GLU A 328 -10.98 -4.96 -41.55
CA GLU A 328 -10.93 -5.67 -42.85
C GLU A 328 -12.32 -5.91 -43.47
N GLY A 329 -13.39 -5.55 -42.77
CA GLY A 329 -14.76 -5.77 -43.20
C GLY A 329 -15.47 -4.49 -43.68
N LYS A 330 -14.88 -3.73 -44.61
CA LYS A 330 -15.58 -2.78 -45.51
C LYS A 330 -14.62 -2.17 -46.54
N ALA A 331 -14.20 -3.01 -47.49
CA ALA A 331 -13.78 -2.59 -48.82
C ALA A 331 -14.27 -3.63 -49.84
N VAL A 332 -15.59 -3.82 -49.91
CA VAL A 332 -16.26 -4.48 -51.04
C VAL A 332 -17.57 -3.73 -51.30
N ALA A 333 -17.50 -2.79 -52.24
CA ALA A 333 -18.47 -2.50 -53.30
C ALA A 333 -17.95 -1.30 -54.08
#